data_AF-A0A972GDL1-F1
#
_entry.id   AF-A0A972GDL1-F1
#
_cell.length_a   1.000
_cell.length_b   1.000
_cell.length_c   1.000
_cell.angle_alpha   90.00
_cell.angle_beta   90.00
_cell.angle_gamma   90.00
#
_symmetry.space_group_name_H-M   'P 1'
#
loop_
_entity.id
_entity.type
_entity.pdbx_description
1 polymer ?
#
loop_
_entity_poly.entity_id
_entity_poly.type
_entity_poly.pdbx_seq_one_letter_code
_entity_poly.pdbx_strand_id
1 'polypeptide(L)' 'MTMLELTLLDRIRRDYSAEGMEEIFMRLDLLHDYVSTGRLHEVTPLNRAELRSWLEELIYTARETVREMEAQMN' A
#
# COMPACT_ATOMS: atom_id res chain seq x y z
N MET A 1 13.91 23.50 -9.08
CA MET A 1 13.23 22.77 -8.00
C MET A 1 13.36 23.59 -6.73
N THR A 2 12.27 23.85 -6.02
CA THR A 2 12.24 24.60 -4.75
C THR A 2 12.63 23.70 -3.58
N MET A 3 12.94 24.28 -2.41
CA MET A 3 13.25 23.51 -1.20
C MET A 3 12.07 22.61 -0.75
N LEU A 4 10.85 23.08 -0.97
CA LEU A 4 9.63 22.32 -0.69
C LEU A 4 9.53 21.08 -1.60
N GLU A 5 9.80 21.24 -2.89
CA GLU A 5 9.79 20.14 -3.86
C GLU A 5 10.87 19.09 -3.55
N LEU A 6 12.07 19.52 -3.13
CA LEU A 6 13.14 18.62 -2.69
C LEU A 6 12.73 17.81 -1.46
N THR A 7 12.17 18.47 -0.46
CA THR A 7 11.73 17.83 0.79
C THR A 7 10.61 16.80 0.52
N LEU A 8 9.67 17.13 -0.37
CA LEU A 8 8.62 16.21 -0.78
C LEU A 8 9.19 15.00 -1.52
N LEU A 9 10.13 15.23 -2.44
CA LEU A 9 10.75 14.15 -3.21
C LEU A 9 11.53 13.20 -2.31
N ASP A 10 12.26 13.71 -1.31
CA ASP A 10 13.01 12.88 -0.37
C ASP A 10 12.07 12.03 0.50
N ARG A 11 10.94 12.59 0.93
CA ARG A 11 9.89 11.82 1.61
C ARG A 11 9.37 10.70 0.73
N ILE A 12 8.99 11.01 -0.52
CA ILE A 12 8.47 10.02 -1.48
C ILE A 12 9.49 8.91 -1.72
N ARG A 13 10.78 9.26 -1.88
CA ARG A 13 11.86 8.29 -2.05
C ARG A 13 12.03 7.36 -0.84
N ARG A 14 11.88 7.90 0.38
CA ARG A 14 11.89 7.08 1.59
C ARG A 14 10.68 6.15 1.63
N ASP A 15 9.49 6.68 1.39
CA ASP A 15 8.22 5.94 1.46
C ASP A 15 8.20 4.78 0.43
N TYR A 16 8.87 4.94 -0.72
CA TYR A 16 9.01 3.90 -1.75
C TYR A 16 10.41 3.26 -1.83
N SER A 17 11.21 3.39 -0.77
CA SER A 17 12.44 2.62 -0.60
C SER A 17 12.11 1.16 -0.24
N ALA A 18 13.12 0.29 -0.21
CA ALA A 18 12.94 -1.11 0.21
C ALA A 18 12.32 -1.21 1.63
N GLU A 19 12.80 -0.38 2.57
CA GLU A 19 12.28 -0.30 3.93
C GLU A 19 10.81 0.18 3.93
N GLY A 20 10.50 1.23 3.15
CA GLY A 20 9.13 1.74 3.03
C GLY A 20 8.16 0.71 2.44
N MET A 21 8.60 -0.07 1.44
CA MET A 21 7.81 -1.17 0.88
C MET A 21 7.63 -2.32 1.87
N GLU A 22 8.66 -2.66 2.65
CA GLU A 22 8.59 -3.67 3.71
C GLU A 22 7.57 -3.27 4.80
N GLU A 23 7.53 -1.99 5.19
CA GLU A 23 6.51 -1.48 6.11
C GLU A 23 5.08 -1.70 5.59
N ILE A 24 4.84 -1.50 4.28
CA ILE A 24 3.52 -1.74 3.66
C ILE A 24 3.19 -3.23 3.76
N PHE A 25 4.13 -4.10 3.41
CA PHE A 25 3.93 -5.55 3.45
C PHE A 25 3.61 -6.02 4.87
N MET A 26 4.38 -5.60 5.87
CA MET A 26 4.13 -5.95 7.28
C MET A 26 2.75 -5.53 7.77
N ARG A 27 2.24 -4.35 7.36
CA ARG A 27 0.90 -3.89 7.73
C ARG A 27 -0.19 -4.77 7.13
N LEU A 28 -0.02 -5.17 5.87
CA LEU A 28 -0.97 -6.08 5.19
C LEU A 28 -0.93 -7.49 5.78
N ASP A 29 0.25 -7.99 6.14
CA ASP A 29 0.44 -9.28 6.79
C ASP A 29 -0.24 -9.32 8.17
N LEU A 30 -0.03 -8.29 8.98
CA LEU A 30 -0.71 -8.16 10.27
C LEU A 30 -2.23 -8.10 10.11
N LEU A 31 -2.74 -7.32 9.14
CA LEU A 31 -4.17 -7.27 8.85
C LEU A 31 -4.71 -8.66 8.45
N HIS A 32 -3.96 -9.39 7.63
CA HIS A 32 -4.30 -10.76 7.24
C HIS A 32 -4.42 -11.69 8.46
N ASP A 33 -3.54 -11.58 9.46
CA ASP A 33 -3.63 -12.37 10.70
C ASP A 33 -4.91 -12.08 11.49
N TYR A 34 -5.33 -10.82 11.60
CA TYR A 34 -6.60 -10.48 12.25
C TYR A 34 -7.82 -10.96 11.46
N VAL A 35 -7.75 -10.96 10.12
CA VAL A 35 -8.81 -11.52 9.27
C VAL A 35 -8.90 -13.03 9.45
N SER A 36 -7.77 -13.74 9.41
CA SER A 36 -7.70 -15.21 9.47
C SER A 36 -8.18 -15.76 10.82
N THR A 37 -7.97 -15.00 11.90
CA THR A 37 -8.44 -15.33 13.25
C THR A 37 -9.85 -14.82 13.57
N GLY A 38 -10.51 -14.11 12.65
CA GLY A 38 -11.86 -13.56 12.85
C GLY A 38 -11.91 -12.34 13.77
N ARG A 39 -10.76 -11.74 14.11
CA ARG A 39 -10.58 -10.62 15.05
C ARG A 39 -10.51 -9.25 14.38
N LEU A 40 -10.98 -9.14 13.15
CA LEU A 40 -10.89 -7.91 12.36
C LEU A 40 -11.45 -6.66 13.08
N HIS A 41 -12.53 -6.82 13.84
CA HIS A 41 -13.19 -5.75 14.58
C HIS A 41 -12.31 -5.09 15.65
N GLU A 42 -11.17 -5.70 16.02
CA GLU A 42 -10.24 -5.16 17.01
C GLU A 42 -9.25 -4.15 16.43
N VAL A 43 -9.02 -4.16 15.12
CA VAL A 43 -7.91 -3.41 14.49
C VAL A 43 -8.35 -2.39 13.46
N THR A 44 -9.63 -2.38 13.08
CA THR A 44 -10.15 -1.41 12.12
C THR A 44 -11.62 -1.09 12.41
N PRO A 45 -12.04 0.17 12.22
CA PRO A 45 -13.45 0.55 12.27
C PRO A 45 -14.22 0.15 11.00
N LEU A 46 -13.53 -0.29 9.93
CA LEU A 46 -14.16 -0.65 8.67
C LEU A 46 -14.93 -1.95 8.78
N ASN A 47 -16.11 -2.01 8.17
CA ASN A 47 -16.81 -3.27 7.99
C ASN A 47 -16.12 -4.12 6.89
N ARG A 48 -16.49 -5.39 6.81
CA ARG A 48 -15.87 -6.35 5.87
C ARG A 48 -16.00 -5.93 4.40
N ALA A 49 -17.11 -5.32 4.01
CA ALA A 49 -17.33 -4.91 2.62
C ALA A 49 -16.46 -3.69 2.27
N GLU A 50 -16.36 -2.71 3.16
CA GLU A 50 -15.50 -1.54 3.00
C GLU A 50 -14.02 -1.94 2.90
N LEU A 51 -13.56 -2.79 3.83
CA LEU A 51 -12.18 -3.26 3.80
C LEU A 51 -11.88 -4.06 2.54
N ARG A 52 -12.81 -4.92 2.12
CA ARG A 52 -12.67 -5.68 0.87
C ARG A 52 -12.53 -4.74 -0.33
N SER A 53 -13.40 -3.74 -0.45
CA SER A 53 -13.34 -2.77 -1.54
C SER A 53 -11.98 -2.06 -1.58
N TRP A 54 -11.49 -1.63 -0.41
CA TRP A 54 -10.19 -0.99 -0.30
C TRP A 54 -9.02 -1.90 -0.73
N LEU A 55 -9.05 -3.18 -0.33
CA LEU A 55 -8.04 -4.16 -0.75
C LEU A 55 -8.10 -4.45 -2.25
N GLU A 56 -9.30 -4.53 -2.83
CA GLU A 56 -9.48 -4.72 -4.27
C GLU A 56 -8.94 -3.52 -5.07
N GLU A 57 -9.15 -2.29 -4.61
CA GLU A 57 -8.58 -1.07 -5.19
C GLU A 57 -7.05 -1.02 -5.07
N LEU A 58 -6.49 -1.45 -3.93
CA LEU A 58 -5.05 -1.57 -3.74
C LEU A 58 -4.45 -2.56 -4.76
N ILE A 59 -5.06 -3.75 -4.90
CA ILE A 59 -4.61 -4.77 -5.85
C ILE A 59 -4.70 -4.25 -7.28
N TYR A 60 -5.79 -3.56 -7.63
CA TYR A 60 -5.95 -2.96 -8.94
C TYR A 60 -4.83 -1.95 -9.23
N THR A 61 -4.59 -1.02 -8.30
CA THR A 61 -3.56 0.03 -8.44
C THR A 61 -2.15 -0.56 -8.57
N ALA A 62 -1.83 -1.59 -7.79
CA ALA A 62 -0.55 -2.29 -7.89
C ALA A 62 -0.38 -2.96 -9.26
N ARG A 63 -1.42 -3.61 -9.78
CA ARG A 63 -1.41 -4.23 -11.12
C ARG A 63 -1.25 -3.21 -12.23
N GLU A 64 -1.95 -2.08 -12.16
CA GLU A 64 -1.80 -0.99 -13.15
C GLU A 64 -0.38 -0.42 -13.11
N THR A 65 0.19 -0.20 -11.93
CA THR A 65 1.57 0.27 -11.78
C THR A 65 2.56 -0.67 -12.48
N VAL A 66 2.42 -1.98 -12.30
CA VAL A 66 3.28 -2.97 -12.98
C VAL A 66 3.09 -2.92 -14.51
N ARG A 67 1.84 -2.85 -14.98
CA ARG A 67 1.54 -2.73 -16.43
C ARG A 67 2.19 -1.50 -17.05
N GLU A 68 2.12 -0.37 -16.37
CA GLU A 68 2.75 0.87 -16.83
C GLU A 68 4.29 0.76 -16.85
N MET A 69 4.89 0.10 -15.86
CA MET A 69 6.33 -0.20 -15.88
C MET A 69 6.72 -1.08 -17.08
N GLU A 70 5.96 -2.16 -17.32
CA GLU A 70 6.18 -3.05 -18.46
C GLU A 70 5.98 -2.35 -19.81
N ALA A 71 4.99 -1.45 -19.90
CA ALA A 71 4.72 -0.66 -21.10
C ALA A 71 5.87 0.33 -21.42
N GLN A 72 6.53 0.88 -20.40
CA GLN A 72 7.69 1.77 -20.56
C GLN A 72 9.00 1.05 -20.90
N MET A 73 9.05 -0.27 -20.73
CA MET A 73 10.22 -1.09 -21.02
C MET A 73 10.25 -1.64 -22.47
N ASN A 74 9.15 -1.49 -23.21
CA ASN A 74 9.01 -1.89 -24.63
C ASN A 74 9.10 -0.69 -25.56
#